data_AF-A0A955UY50-F1
#
_entry.id   AF-A0A955UY50-F1
#
_cell.length_a   1.000
_cell.length_b   1.000
_cell.length_c   1.000
_cell.angle_alpha   90.00
_cell.angle_beta   90.00
_cell.angle_gamma   90.00
#
_symmetry.space_group_name_H-M   'P 1'
#
loop_
_entity.id
_entity.type
_entity.pdbx_description
1 polymer ?
#
loop_
_entity_poly.entity_id
_entity_poly.type
_entity_poly.pdbx_seq_one_letter_code
_entity_poly.pdbx_strand_id
1 'polypeptide(L)'
;MLRPLVHFLAIGALLFALDAVRGALQDVDAGAPIERVEVTPDVVERIERDAIAETGRRPSERELAARVDAWVDDEVLHREAVRLGLDRIDPVVRARLVRNMRFLAGEDDPRTDEDLYAEALAVGMDRSDIVVRRRLVQQMRFLLEGAAPAAAPSDDELRAYVASRPERYRIPPRVRLTHVYLSRDRRGDALEADARALRARLERDAVPPDAARGLGDPFLHPTDLGLQTEAQLAKQL
;
A
#
# COMPACT_ATOMS: atom_id res chain seq x y z
N MET A 1 -14.27 28.95 -53.09
CA MET A 1 -13.52 28.80 -51.82
C MET A 1 -14.34 28.30 -50.63
N LEU A 2 -15.68 28.19 -50.69
CA LEU A 2 -16.50 27.77 -49.53
C LEU A 2 -16.62 26.26 -49.28
N ARG A 3 -16.26 25.40 -50.25
CA ARG A 3 -16.41 23.94 -50.12
C ARG A 3 -15.68 23.33 -48.89
N PRO A 4 -14.40 23.63 -48.59
CA PRO A 4 -13.73 23.01 -47.45
C PRO A 4 -14.29 23.43 -46.08
N LEU A 5 -14.77 24.68 -45.95
CA LEU A 5 -15.36 25.17 -44.71
C LEU A 5 -16.66 24.42 -44.36
N VAL A 6 -17.48 24.13 -45.38
CA VAL A 6 -18.74 23.38 -45.19
C VAL A 6 -18.46 21.94 -44.74
N HIS A 7 -17.41 21.29 -45.26
CA HIS A 7 -17.04 19.95 -44.82
C HIS A 7 -16.52 19.95 -43.38
N PHE A 8 -15.69 20.92 -43.01
CA PHE A 8 -15.20 21.08 -41.64
C PHE A 8 -16.35 21.29 -40.65
N LEU A 9 -17.31 22.15 -40.99
CA LEU A 9 -18.48 22.43 -40.14
C LEU A 9 -19.41 21.21 -40.04
N ALA A 10 -19.61 20.46 -41.14
CA ALA A 10 -20.42 19.25 -41.14
C ALA A 10 -19.79 18.12 -40.32
N ILE A 11 -18.47 17.93 -40.43
CA ILE A 11 -17.73 16.96 -39.63
C ILE A 11 -17.74 17.37 -38.16
N GLY A 12 -17.53 18.66 -37.85
CA GLY A 12 -17.60 19.19 -36.49
C GLY A 12 -18.98 19.01 -35.87
N ALA A 13 -20.06 19.32 -36.59
CA ALA A 13 -21.43 19.11 -36.14
C ALA A 13 -21.76 17.63 -35.93
N LEU A 14 -21.27 16.74 -36.82
CA LEU A 14 -21.45 15.30 -36.68
C LEU A 14 -20.70 14.76 -35.45
N LEU A 15 -19.47 15.19 -35.23
CA LEU A 15 -18.68 14.82 -34.04
C LEU A 15 -19.32 15.35 -32.76
N PHE A 16 -19.81 16.58 -32.76
CA PHE A 16 -20.51 17.17 -31.61
C PHE A 16 -21.85 16.47 -31.34
N ALA A 17 -22.57 16.05 -32.39
CA ALA A 17 -23.79 15.27 -32.25
C ALA A 17 -23.50 13.86 -31.71
N LEU A 18 -22.43 13.20 -32.18
CA LEU A 18 -21.98 11.91 -31.66
C LEU A 18 -21.54 12.01 -30.20
N ASP A 19 -20.80 13.06 -29.84
CA ASP A 19 -20.37 13.33 -28.47
C ASP A 19 -21.56 13.66 -27.56
N ALA A 20 -22.51 14.47 -28.04
CA ALA A 20 -23.74 14.79 -27.30
C ALA A 20 -24.64 13.56 -27.11
N VAL A 21 -24.77 12.68 -28.11
CA VAL A 21 -25.49 11.40 -27.98
C VAL A 21 -24.75 10.46 -27.03
N ARG A 22 -23.42 10.43 -27.06
CA ARG A 22 -22.62 9.65 -26.11
C ARG A 22 -22.76 10.18 -24.68
N GLY A 23 -22.69 11.50 -24.48
CA GLY A 23 -22.95 12.16 -23.21
C GLY A 23 -24.36 11.89 -22.70
N ALA A 24 -25.37 12.00 -23.57
CA ALA A 24 -26.76 11.68 -23.23
C ALA A 24 -27.00 10.20 -22.90
N LEU A 25 -26.23 9.27 -23.50
CA LEU A 25 -26.25 7.85 -23.16
C LEU A 25 -25.47 7.55 -21.86
N GLN A 26 -24.48 8.37 -21.50
CA GLN A 26 -23.74 8.28 -20.23
C GLN A 26 -24.49 8.96 -19.06
N ASP A 27 -25.28 10.00 -19.34
CA ASP A 27 -26.11 10.73 -18.38
C ASP A 27 -27.37 9.97 -17.93
N VAL A 28 -27.73 8.88 -18.62
CA VAL A 28 -28.83 7.99 -18.18
C VAL A 28 -28.52 7.38 -16.79
N ASP A 29 -27.25 7.32 -16.40
CA ASP A 29 -26.81 6.80 -15.10
C ASP A 29 -26.74 7.84 -13.97
N ALA A 30 -26.77 9.15 -14.29
CA ALA A 30 -26.61 10.21 -13.28
C ALA A 30 -27.85 10.40 -12.37
N GLY A 31 -28.96 9.72 -12.69
CA GLY A 31 -30.23 9.80 -11.96
C GLY A 31 -30.77 8.45 -11.47
N ALA A 32 -30.01 7.35 -11.57
CA ALA A 32 -30.42 6.08 -11.03
C ALA A 32 -30.54 6.19 -9.49
N PRO A 33 -31.64 5.71 -8.86
CA PRO A 33 -31.77 5.73 -7.41
C PRO A 33 -30.56 5.05 -6.78
N ILE A 34 -29.91 5.71 -5.81
CA ILE A 34 -28.84 5.08 -5.02
C ILE A 34 -29.46 3.89 -4.28
N GLU A 35 -29.23 2.69 -4.80
CA GLU A 35 -29.71 1.47 -4.18
C GLU A 35 -28.96 1.28 -2.87
N ARG A 36 -29.67 1.45 -1.74
CA ARG A 36 -29.08 1.42 -0.42
C ARG A 36 -28.41 0.05 -0.17
N VAL A 37 -27.18 0.06 0.32
CA VAL A 37 -26.54 -1.15 0.84
C VAL A 37 -27.15 -1.43 2.21
N GLU A 38 -27.98 -2.48 2.29
CA GLU A 38 -28.58 -2.91 3.55
C GLU A 38 -27.66 -3.93 4.23
N VAL A 39 -27.14 -3.57 5.40
CA VAL A 39 -26.40 -4.49 6.27
C VAL A 39 -27.43 -5.27 7.08
N THR A 40 -27.80 -6.45 6.60
CA THR A 40 -28.75 -7.32 7.27
C THR A 40 -28.08 -8.12 8.40
N PRO A 41 -28.85 -8.61 9.40
CA PRO A 41 -28.28 -9.41 10.49
C PRO A 41 -27.53 -10.66 10.01
N ASP A 42 -28.00 -11.31 8.93
CA ASP A 42 -27.33 -12.48 8.34
C ASP A 42 -25.94 -12.14 7.75
N VAL A 43 -25.77 -10.93 7.22
CA VAL A 43 -24.47 -10.44 6.75
C VAL A 43 -23.51 -10.31 7.92
N VAL A 44 -23.96 -9.73 9.04
CA VAL A 44 -23.15 -9.57 10.26
C VAL A 44 -22.76 -10.92 10.84
N GLU A 45 -23.72 -11.87 10.93
CA GLU A 45 -23.43 -13.23 11.40
C GLU A 45 -22.43 -13.95 10.51
N ARG A 46 -22.53 -13.79 9.18
CA ARG A 46 -21.56 -14.37 8.25
C ARG A 46 -20.16 -13.77 8.47
N ILE A 47 -20.05 -12.45 8.60
CA ILE A 47 -18.78 -11.75 8.88
C ILE A 47 -18.18 -12.24 10.22
N GLU A 48 -19.00 -12.41 11.27
CA GLU A 48 -18.54 -12.97 12.54
C GLU A 48 -18.02 -14.41 12.38
N ARG A 49 -18.77 -15.27 11.67
CA ARG A 49 -18.35 -16.66 11.41
C ARG A 49 -17.02 -16.72 10.67
N ASP A 50 -16.88 -15.94 9.60
CA ASP A 50 -15.65 -15.90 8.80
C ASP A 50 -14.46 -15.42 9.65
N ALA A 51 -14.67 -14.40 10.48
CA ALA A 51 -13.62 -13.90 11.37
C ALA A 51 -13.20 -14.90 12.47
N ILE A 52 -14.15 -15.69 12.99
CA ILE A 52 -13.87 -16.80 13.92
C ILE A 52 -13.10 -17.91 13.19
N ALA A 53 -13.49 -18.26 11.97
CA ALA A 53 -12.79 -19.26 11.17
C ALA A 53 -11.34 -18.84 10.85
N GLU A 54 -11.10 -17.55 10.60
CA GLU A 54 -9.77 -16.99 10.32
C GLU A 54 -8.87 -16.91 11.57
N THR A 55 -9.41 -16.45 12.70
CA THR A 55 -8.60 -16.06 13.87
C THR A 55 -8.72 -17.01 15.06
N GLY A 56 -9.70 -17.92 15.04
CA GLY A 56 -10.02 -18.83 16.13
C GLY A 56 -10.68 -18.17 17.35
N ARG A 57 -10.98 -16.86 17.30
CA ARG A 57 -11.62 -16.11 18.40
C ARG A 57 -12.74 -15.22 17.88
N ARG A 58 -13.66 -14.84 18.78
CA ARG A 58 -14.69 -13.86 18.46
C ARG A 58 -14.06 -12.48 18.22
N PRO A 59 -14.47 -11.73 17.17
CA PRO A 59 -14.07 -10.34 16.98
C PRO A 59 -14.53 -9.47 18.14
N SER A 60 -13.70 -8.50 18.52
CA SER A 60 -14.17 -7.38 19.33
C SER A 60 -15.16 -6.52 18.55
N GLU A 61 -15.95 -5.70 19.24
CA GLU A 61 -16.93 -4.80 18.61
C GLU A 61 -16.28 -3.87 17.57
N ARG A 62 -15.09 -3.35 17.87
CA ARG A 62 -14.32 -2.52 16.92
C ARG A 62 -13.84 -3.30 15.70
N GLU A 63 -13.38 -4.54 15.88
CA GLU A 63 -12.96 -5.39 14.77
C GLU A 63 -14.15 -5.80 13.89
N LEU A 64 -15.30 -6.08 14.50
CA LEU A 64 -16.53 -6.38 13.79
C LEU A 64 -16.99 -5.18 12.97
N ALA A 65 -17.04 -3.99 13.57
CA ALA A 65 -17.41 -2.75 12.87
C ALA A 65 -16.48 -2.50 11.66
N ALA A 66 -15.16 -2.59 11.84
CA ALA A 66 -14.21 -2.41 10.75
C ALA A 66 -14.39 -3.44 9.60
N ARG A 67 -14.80 -4.67 9.92
CA ARG A 67 -15.10 -5.70 8.91
C ARG A 67 -16.43 -5.44 8.20
N VAL A 68 -17.44 -4.94 8.90
CA VAL A 68 -18.70 -4.50 8.29
C VAL A 68 -18.42 -3.34 7.33
N ASP A 69 -17.64 -2.34 7.75
CA ASP A 69 -17.26 -1.21 6.89
C ASP A 69 -16.54 -1.69 5.63
N ALA A 70 -15.54 -2.57 5.78
CA ALA A 70 -14.83 -3.15 4.64
C ALA A 70 -15.74 -3.95 3.70
N TRP A 71 -16.74 -4.66 4.24
CA TRP A 71 -17.74 -5.37 3.44
C TRP A 71 -18.64 -4.39 2.67
N VAL A 72 -19.06 -3.29 3.30
CA VAL A 72 -19.85 -2.23 2.64
C VAL A 72 -19.05 -1.61 1.50
N ASP A 73 -17.77 -1.29 1.72
CA ASP A 73 -16.90 -0.75 0.67
C ASP A 73 -16.79 -1.72 -0.52
N ASP A 74 -16.55 -3.00 -0.26
CA ASP A 74 -16.49 -4.02 -1.31
C ASP A 74 -17.83 -4.19 -2.04
N GLU A 75 -18.95 -4.09 -1.34
CA GLU A 75 -20.28 -4.13 -1.94
C GLU A 75 -20.53 -2.93 -2.86
N VAL A 76 -20.16 -1.72 -2.43
CA VAL A 76 -20.26 -0.50 -3.25
C VAL A 76 -19.38 -0.63 -4.50
N LEU A 77 -18.14 -1.07 -4.34
CA LEU A 77 -17.20 -1.25 -5.47
C LEU A 77 -17.68 -2.33 -6.44
N HIS A 78 -18.25 -3.42 -5.93
CA HIS A 78 -18.80 -4.47 -6.77
C HIS A 78 -19.99 -3.98 -7.60
N ARG A 79 -20.94 -3.27 -6.97
CA ARG A 79 -22.09 -2.68 -7.68
C ARG A 79 -21.64 -1.71 -8.75
N GLU A 80 -20.67 -0.85 -8.44
CA GLU A 80 -20.11 0.10 -9.38
C GLU A 80 -19.39 -0.60 -10.54
N ALA A 81 -18.63 -1.65 -10.26
CA ALA A 81 -17.98 -2.45 -11.29
C ALA A 81 -18.99 -3.06 -12.27
N VAL A 82 -20.11 -3.59 -11.77
CA VAL A 82 -21.19 -4.14 -12.61
C VAL A 82 -21.89 -3.02 -13.40
N ARG A 83 -22.13 -1.86 -12.78
CA ARG A 83 -22.70 -0.69 -13.44
C ARG A 83 -21.83 -0.22 -14.62
N LEU A 84 -20.51 -0.24 -14.45
CA LEU A 84 -19.53 0.08 -15.49
C LEU A 84 -19.32 -1.06 -16.50
N GLY A 85 -20.00 -2.20 -16.33
CA GLY A 85 -19.93 -3.36 -17.23
C GLY A 85 -18.59 -4.12 -17.18
N LEU A 86 -17.84 -4.01 -16.08
CA LEU A 86 -16.53 -4.66 -15.93
C LEU A 86 -16.63 -6.19 -15.99
N ASP A 87 -17.76 -6.75 -15.58
CA ASP A 87 -18.12 -8.18 -15.65
C ASP A 87 -18.22 -8.72 -17.08
N ARG A 88 -18.52 -7.86 -18.05
CA ARG A 88 -18.69 -8.24 -19.46
C ARG A 88 -17.41 -8.11 -20.26
N ILE A 89 -16.54 -7.19 -19.87
CA ILE A 89 -15.30 -6.90 -20.59
C ILE A 89 -14.09 -7.67 -20.06
N ASP A 90 -14.15 -8.21 -18.84
CA ASP A 90 -13.04 -8.97 -18.27
C ASP A 90 -13.01 -10.43 -18.78
N PRO A 91 -11.99 -10.84 -19.56
CA PRO A 91 -11.88 -12.22 -20.06
C PRO A 91 -11.72 -13.25 -18.94
N VAL A 92 -11.19 -12.87 -17.77
CA VAL A 92 -11.06 -13.75 -16.59
C VAL A 92 -12.44 -14.06 -16.02
N VAL A 93 -13.33 -13.07 -15.96
CA VAL A 93 -14.72 -13.27 -15.52
C VAL A 93 -15.44 -14.21 -16.48
N ARG A 94 -15.35 -13.96 -17.79
CA ARG A 94 -15.92 -14.84 -18.82
C ARG A 94 -15.40 -16.28 -18.69
N ALA A 95 -14.09 -16.46 -18.62
CA ALA A 95 -13.47 -17.78 -18.51
C ALA A 95 -13.86 -18.51 -17.21
N ARG A 96 -14.04 -17.78 -16.11
CA ARG A 96 -14.50 -18.32 -14.83
C ARG A 96 -15.93 -18.85 -14.92
N LEU A 97 -16.84 -18.07 -15.50
CA LEU A 97 -18.24 -18.44 -15.66
C LEU A 97 -18.43 -19.63 -16.59
N VAL A 98 -17.76 -19.63 -17.75
CA VAL A 98 -17.78 -20.77 -18.68
C VAL A 98 -17.26 -22.03 -18.03
N ARG A 99 -16.15 -21.94 -17.28
CA ARG A 99 -15.57 -23.11 -16.58
C ARG A 99 -16.53 -23.69 -15.56
N ASN A 100 -17.16 -22.85 -14.75
CA ASN A 100 -18.12 -23.29 -13.75
C ASN A 100 -19.36 -23.91 -14.40
N MET A 101 -19.88 -23.31 -15.47
CA MET A 101 -21.02 -23.87 -16.20
C MET A 101 -20.68 -25.20 -16.85
N ARG A 102 -19.50 -25.33 -17.46
CA ARG A 102 -19.01 -26.59 -18.01
C ARG A 102 -18.90 -27.67 -16.94
N PHE A 103 -18.44 -27.33 -15.75
CA PHE A 103 -18.41 -28.26 -14.62
C PHE A 103 -19.81 -28.75 -14.22
N LEU A 104 -20.81 -27.86 -14.19
CA LEU A 104 -22.20 -28.22 -13.86
C LEU A 104 -22.89 -29.01 -14.98
N ALA A 105 -22.57 -28.70 -16.23
CA ALA A 105 -23.17 -29.32 -17.42
C ALA A 105 -22.57 -30.70 -17.75
N GLY A 106 -21.31 -30.93 -17.36
CA GLY A 106 -20.53 -32.13 -17.70
C GLY A 106 -19.58 -31.89 -18.88
N GLU A 107 -18.49 -32.67 -18.92
CA GLU A 107 -17.42 -32.47 -19.92
C GLU A 107 -17.85 -32.77 -21.36
N ASP A 108 -18.89 -33.61 -21.55
CA ASP A 108 -19.42 -34.01 -22.85
C ASP A 108 -20.56 -33.10 -23.36
N ASP A 109 -20.84 -31.97 -22.69
CA ASP A 109 -21.88 -31.04 -23.13
C ASP A 109 -21.52 -30.41 -24.50
N PRO A 110 -22.39 -30.51 -25.52
CA PRO A 110 -22.09 -30.06 -26.88
C PRO A 110 -22.19 -28.54 -27.07
N ARG A 111 -22.63 -27.78 -26.05
CA ARG A 111 -22.82 -26.34 -26.14
C ARG A 111 -21.49 -25.59 -26.23
N THR A 112 -21.50 -24.48 -26.94
CA THR A 112 -20.30 -23.65 -27.11
C THR A 112 -19.99 -22.86 -25.85
N ASP A 113 -18.76 -22.34 -25.75
CA ASP A 113 -18.39 -21.41 -24.67
C ASP A 113 -19.32 -20.18 -24.61
N GLU A 114 -19.86 -19.73 -25.74
CA GLU A 114 -20.79 -18.61 -25.80
C GLU A 114 -22.16 -18.98 -25.21
N ASP A 115 -22.68 -20.15 -25.54
CA ASP A 115 -23.94 -20.66 -24.99
C ASP A 115 -23.83 -20.87 -23.47
N LEU A 116 -22.71 -21.45 -23.01
CA LEU A 116 -22.45 -21.67 -21.59
C LEU A 116 -22.27 -20.34 -20.83
N TYR A 117 -21.63 -19.35 -21.45
CA TYR A 117 -21.51 -18.03 -20.86
C TYR A 117 -22.87 -17.34 -20.73
N ALA A 118 -23.69 -17.36 -21.79
CA ALA A 118 -25.03 -16.80 -21.77
C ALA A 118 -25.92 -17.47 -20.71
N GLU A 119 -25.82 -18.79 -20.56
CA GLU A 119 -26.52 -19.51 -19.50
C GLU A 119 -25.99 -19.13 -18.10
N ALA A 120 -24.67 -19.01 -17.91
CA ALA A 120 -24.08 -18.58 -16.65
C ALA A 120 -24.66 -17.23 -16.18
N LEU A 121 -24.83 -16.29 -17.11
CA LEU A 121 -25.46 -14.99 -16.84
C LEU A 121 -26.96 -15.14 -16.56
N ALA A 122 -27.66 -15.98 -17.33
CA ALA A 122 -29.08 -16.22 -17.14
C ALA A 122 -29.42 -16.79 -15.75
N VAL A 123 -28.53 -17.63 -15.20
CA VAL A 123 -28.69 -18.19 -13.85
C VAL A 123 -28.07 -17.31 -12.74
N GLY A 124 -27.53 -16.13 -13.08
CA GLY A 124 -26.95 -15.19 -12.12
C GLY A 124 -25.65 -15.67 -11.46
N MET A 125 -24.86 -16.50 -12.16
CA MET A 125 -23.60 -17.01 -11.63
C MET A 125 -22.54 -15.92 -11.45
N ASP A 126 -22.58 -14.87 -12.28
CA ASP A 126 -21.77 -13.65 -12.15
C ASP A 126 -21.95 -12.94 -10.81
N ARG A 127 -23.16 -13.03 -10.22
CA ARG A 127 -23.50 -12.37 -8.94
C ARG A 127 -23.16 -13.22 -7.72
N SER A 128 -23.14 -14.54 -7.89
CA SER A 128 -22.96 -15.50 -6.79
C SER A 128 -21.55 -16.08 -6.69
N ASP A 129 -20.74 -16.05 -7.75
CA ASP A 129 -19.36 -16.52 -7.71
C ASP A 129 -18.43 -15.52 -6.99
N ILE A 130 -17.88 -15.94 -5.86
CA ILE A 130 -17.00 -15.12 -5.01
C ILE A 130 -15.70 -14.68 -5.72
N VAL A 131 -15.21 -15.48 -6.69
CA VAL A 131 -14.00 -15.14 -7.46
C VAL A 131 -14.33 -14.04 -8.46
N VAL A 132 -15.47 -14.12 -9.12
CA VAL A 132 -15.97 -13.05 -10.00
C VAL A 132 -16.17 -11.76 -9.21
N ARG A 133 -16.88 -11.81 -8.07
CA ARG A 133 -17.07 -10.65 -7.18
C ARG A 133 -15.74 -10.02 -6.78
N ARG A 134 -14.79 -10.81 -6.27
CA ARG A 134 -13.47 -10.32 -5.85
C ARG A 134 -12.69 -9.69 -7.01
N ARG A 135 -12.79 -10.28 -8.20
CA ARG A 135 -12.13 -9.77 -9.40
C ARG A 135 -12.67 -8.39 -9.80
N LEU A 136 -13.99 -8.22 -9.75
CA LEU A 136 -14.65 -6.94 -10.06
C LEU A 136 -14.27 -5.84 -9.07
N VAL A 137 -14.29 -6.16 -7.77
CA VAL A 137 -13.83 -5.23 -6.72
C VAL A 137 -12.38 -4.82 -6.95
N GLN A 138 -11.51 -5.77 -7.28
CA GLN A 138 -10.10 -5.48 -7.57
C GLN A 138 -9.94 -4.55 -8.78
N GLN A 139 -10.68 -4.79 -9.86
CA GLN A 139 -10.63 -3.90 -11.03
C GLN A 139 -11.13 -2.50 -10.70
N MET A 140 -12.21 -2.38 -9.92
CA MET A 140 -12.73 -1.08 -9.50
C MET A 140 -11.72 -0.31 -8.65
N ARG A 141 -11.06 -0.97 -7.69
CA ARG A 141 -9.97 -0.37 -6.90
C ARG A 141 -8.84 0.15 -7.79
N PHE A 142 -8.41 -0.64 -8.77
CA PHE A 142 -7.40 -0.22 -9.74
C PHE A 142 -7.84 1.00 -10.57
N LEU A 143 -9.09 1.02 -11.02
CA LEU A 143 -9.65 2.18 -11.73
C LEU A 143 -9.66 3.42 -10.85
N LEU A 144 -10.02 3.31 -9.57
CA LEU A 144 -9.99 4.44 -8.63
C LEU A 144 -8.56 4.95 -8.35
N GLU A 145 -7.59 4.05 -8.22
CA GLU A 145 -6.18 4.42 -8.07
C GLU A 145 -5.64 5.17 -9.29
N GLY A 146 -6.06 4.77 -10.50
CA GLY A 146 -5.67 5.45 -11.75
C GLY A 146 -6.49 6.71 -12.07
N ALA A 147 -7.74 6.78 -11.62
CA ALA A 147 -8.68 7.88 -11.86
C ALA A 147 -8.63 8.95 -10.79
N ALA A 148 -7.89 8.76 -9.69
CA ALA A 148 -7.63 9.79 -8.71
C ALA A 148 -6.40 10.61 -9.16
N PRO A 149 -6.58 11.77 -9.83
CA PRO A 149 -5.62 12.84 -9.66
C PRO A 149 -5.85 13.37 -8.26
N ALA A 150 -5.36 12.67 -7.23
CA ALA A 150 -4.94 13.40 -6.06
C ALA A 150 -3.88 14.36 -6.62
N ALA A 151 -4.24 15.65 -6.74
CA ALA A 151 -3.31 16.66 -7.18
C ALA A 151 -2.01 16.42 -6.43
N ALA A 152 -0.91 16.18 -7.16
CA ALA A 152 0.35 15.84 -6.52
C ALA A 152 0.61 16.89 -5.44
N PRO A 153 0.93 16.48 -4.19
CA PRO A 153 1.10 17.44 -3.11
C PRO A 153 2.08 18.52 -3.54
N SER A 154 1.69 19.77 -3.31
CA SER A 154 2.54 20.91 -3.58
C SER A 154 3.82 20.82 -2.76
N ASP A 155 4.88 21.49 -3.24
CA ASP A 155 6.14 21.59 -2.50
C ASP A 155 5.95 22.15 -1.08
N ASP A 156 4.97 23.04 -0.87
CA ASP A 156 4.62 23.58 0.45
C ASP A 156 4.01 22.51 1.37
N GLU A 157 3.10 21.68 0.85
CA GLU A 157 2.53 20.56 1.60
C GLU A 157 3.58 19.51 1.93
N LEU A 158 4.50 19.22 1.00
CA LEU A 158 5.62 18.32 1.25
C LEU A 158 6.55 18.86 2.34
N ARG A 159 6.90 20.15 2.28
CA ARG A 159 7.70 20.81 3.32
C ARG A 159 7.02 20.75 4.68
N ALA A 160 5.73 21.08 4.75
CA ALA A 160 4.96 21.01 5.99
C ALA A 160 4.91 19.57 6.55
N TYR A 161 4.73 18.58 5.68
CA TYR A 161 4.68 17.17 6.06
C TYR A 161 6.01 16.64 6.61
N VAL A 162 7.12 17.01 5.98
CA VAL A 162 8.48 16.68 6.47
C VAL A 162 8.77 17.39 7.79
N ALA A 163 8.44 18.69 7.87
CA ALA A 163 8.63 19.49 9.09
C ALA A 163 7.81 18.96 10.27
N SER A 164 6.63 18.39 10.03
CA SER A 164 5.81 17.80 11.09
C SER A 164 6.26 16.40 11.52
N ARG A 165 7.23 15.77 10.84
CA ARG A 165 7.71 14.41 11.12
C ARG A 165 9.24 14.31 11.09
N PRO A 166 9.99 15.18 11.79
CA PRO A 166 11.44 15.26 11.69
C PRO A 166 12.13 13.93 12.06
N GLU A 167 11.59 13.18 13.02
CA GLU A 167 12.17 11.91 13.47
C GLU A 167 12.13 10.80 12.40
N ARG A 168 11.19 10.84 11.45
CA ARG A 168 11.11 9.85 10.36
C ARG A 168 12.14 10.12 9.25
N TYR A 169 12.59 11.37 9.13
CA TYR A 169 13.42 11.83 8.02
C TYR A 169 14.81 12.29 8.45
N ARG A 170 15.10 12.31 9.76
CA ARG A 170 16.44 12.54 10.29
C ARG A 170 17.33 11.34 10.03
N ILE A 171 18.50 11.59 9.45
CA ILE A 171 19.61 10.64 9.47
C ILE A 171 20.21 10.72 10.87
N PRO A 172 20.28 9.61 11.64
CA PRO A 172 20.85 9.65 12.97
C PRO A 172 22.30 10.14 12.93
N PRO A 173 22.71 11.02 13.87
CA PRO A 173 24.09 11.48 13.92
C PRO A 173 25.02 10.27 14.08
N ARG A 174 26.11 10.29 13.33
CA ARG A 174 27.17 9.29 13.43
C ARG A 174 28.36 9.89 14.16
N VAL A 175 28.84 9.22 15.18
CA VAL A 175 30.01 9.63 15.95
C VAL A 175 31.10 8.57 15.80
N ARG A 176 32.36 9.02 15.86
CA ARG A 176 33.54 8.16 15.92
C ARG A 176 34.09 8.25 17.33
N LEU A 177 34.31 7.11 17.97
CA LEU A 177 34.83 7.03 19.32
C LEU A 177 36.24 6.43 19.28
N THR A 178 37.19 7.12 19.89
CA THR A 178 38.52 6.57 20.14
C THR A 178 38.79 6.60 21.63
N HIS A 179 39.25 5.49 22.19
CA HIS A 179 39.55 5.38 23.62
C HIS A 179 41.00 4.96 23.86
N VAL A 180 41.53 5.36 25.01
CA VAL A 180 42.88 5.04 25.45
C VAL A 180 42.77 4.27 26.75
N TYR A 181 43.10 2.98 26.69
CA TYR A 181 42.97 2.07 27.83
C TYR A 181 44.21 2.13 28.72
N LEU A 182 44.01 2.15 30.05
CA LEU A 182 45.07 2.04 31.05
C LEU A 182 44.80 0.83 31.94
N SER A 183 45.75 -0.10 32.00
CA SER A 183 45.63 -1.35 32.74
C SER A 183 45.92 -1.15 34.22
N ARG A 184 44.96 -1.51 35.07
CA ARG A 184 45.13 -1.52 36.53
C ARG A 184 46.27 -2.45 36.96
N ASP A 185 46.39 -3.64 36.35
CA ASP A 185 47.41 -4.63 36.71
C ASP A 185 48.83 -4.13 36.42
N ARG A 186 49.00 -3.28 35.40
CA ARG A 186 50.31 -2.71 35.05
C ARG A 186 50.69 -1.50 35.88
N ARG A 187 49.70 -0.67 36.24
CA ARG A 187 49.93 0.65 36.83
C ARG A 187 49.71 0.69 38.34
N GLY A 188 49.01 -0.28 38.91
CA GLY A 188 48.76 -0.40 40.35
C GLY A 188 48.19 0.90 40.93
N ASP A 189 48.79 1.38 42.01
CA ASP A 189 48.37 2.59 42.73
C ASP A 189 48.55 3.89 41.92
N ALA A 190 49.42 3.87 40.89
CA ALA A 190 49.67 5.04 40.04
C ALA A 190 48.58 5.26 38.99
N LEU A 191 47.69 4.29 38.75
CA LEU A 191 46.69 4.31 37.67
C LEU A 191 45.92 5.63 37.59
N GLU A 192 45.42 6.11 38.73
CA GLU A 192 44.58 7.31 38.77
C GLU A 192 45.38 8.59 38.45
N ALA A 193 46.64 8.64 38.91
CA ALA A 193 47.54 9.74 38.62
C ALA A 193 47.94 9.73 37.14
N ASP A 194 48.25 8.56 36.59
CA ASP A 194 48.57 8.35 35.18
C ASP A 194 47.40 8.72 34.26
N ALA A 195 46.18 8.32 34.62
CA ALA A 195 44.97 8.65 33.86
C ALA A 195 44.74 10.17 33.80
N ARG A 196 44.88 10.86 34.94
CA ARG A 196 44.78 12.33 34.98
C ARG A 196 45.88 13.01 34.17
N ALA A 197 47.12 12.55 34.30
CA ALA A 197 48.25 13.10 33.55
C ALA A 197 48.08 12.89 32.04
N LEU A 198 47.61 11.70 31.63
CA LEU A 198 47.36 11.39 30.23
C LEU A 198 46.21 12.23 29.66
N ARG A 199 45.10 12.35 30.39
CA ARG A 199 43.99 13.23 29.99
C ARG A 199 44.45 14.67 29.81
N ALA A 200 45.19 15.22 30.79
CA ALA A 200 45.72 16.58 30.70
C ALA A 200 46.68 16.75 29.51
N ARG A 201 47.48 15.74 29.18
CA ARG A 201 48.33 15.72 27.98
C ARG A 201 47.52 15.73 26.70
N LEU A 202 46.50 14.87 26.59
CA LEU A 202 45.63 14.79 25.42
C LEU A 202 44.92 16.13 25.15
N GLU A 203 44.41 16.75 26.21
CA GLU A 203 43.72 18.05 26.14
C GLU A 203 44.69 19.20 25.80
N ARG A 204 45.83 19.29 26.51
CA ARG A 204 46.81 20.37 26.30
C ARG A 204 47.45 20.33 24.92
N ASP A 205 47.84 19.14 24.46
CA ASP A 205 48.57 18.98 23.21
C ASP A 205 47.61 18.81 22.01
N ALA A 206 46.29 18.88 22.25
CA ALA A 206 45.23 18.66 21.25
C ALA A 206 45.50 17.41 20.38
N VAL A 207 45.88 16.31 21.04
CA VAL A 207 46.31 15.09 20.37
C VAL A 207 45.16 14.54 19.53
N PRO A 208 45.34 14.32 18.22
CA PRO A 208 44.27 13.80 17.39
C PRO A 208 43.92 12.36 17.81
N PRO A 209 42.64 11.94 17.68
CA PRO A 209 42.20 10.61 18.13
C PRO A 209 43.05 9.45 17.58
N ASP A 210 43.44 9.51 16.30
CA ASP A 210 44.27 8.49 15.66
C ASP A 210 45.65 8.33 16.34
N ALA A 211 46.23 9.43 16.84
CA ALA A 211 47.52 9.42 17.54
C ALA A 211 47.39 9.04 19.03
N ALA A 212 46.24 9.32 19.65
CA ALA A 212 46.00 9.04 21.07
C ALA A 212 46.04 7.53 21.39
N ARG A 213 45.67 6.67 20.42
CA ARG A 213 45.66 5.19 20.57
C ARG A 213 47.01 4.63 21.01
N GLY A 214 48.12 5.23 20.55
CA GLY A 214 49.47 4.77 20.86
C GLY A 214 49.97 5.17 22.26
N LEU A 215 49.19 5.95 23.02
CA LEU A 215 49.60 6.47 24.33
C LEU A 215 49.08 5.62 25.51
N GLY A 216 48.27 4.60 25.23
CA GLY A 216 47.69 3.69 26.23
C GLY A 216 48.44 2.38 26.38
N ASP A 217 47.92 1.52 27.24
CA ASP A 217 48.36 0.15 27.40
C ASP A 217 47.70 -0.77 26.35
N PRO A 218 48.30 -1.92 26.01
CA PRO A 218 47.69 -2.90 25.11
C PRO A 218 46.29 -3.31 25.57
N PHE A 219 45.34 -3.28 24.65
CA PHE A 219 43.94 -3.65 24.86
C PHE A 219 43.52 -4.65 23.78
N LEU A 220 42.69 -5.64 24.15
CA LEU A 220 42.33 -6.75 23.26
C LEU A 220 41.27 -6.39 22.22
N HIS A 221 40.46 -5.36 22.48
CA HIS A 221 39.41 -4.91 21.57
C HIS A 221 39.84 -3.68 20.77
N PRO A 222 39.16 -3.35 19.66
CA PRO A 222 39.43 -2.14 18.91
C PRO A 222 39.38 -0.90 19.81
N THR A 223 40.42 -0.06 19.71
CA THR A 223 40.48 1.25 20.38
C THR A 223 39.84 2.36 19.54
N ASP A 224 39.49 2.04 18.29
CA ASP A 224 38.73 2.90 17.37
C ASP A 224 37.43 2.25 16.97
N LEU A 225 36.33 2.96 17.22
CA LEU A 225 35.03 2.66 16.67
C LEU A 225 34.75 3.72 15.61
N GLY A 226 34.70 3.29 14.35
CA GLY A 226 34.41 4.16 13.22
C GLY A 226 33.04 4.86 13.32
N LEU A 227 32.67 5.63 12.29
CA LEU A 227 31.41 6.38 12.31
C LEU A 227 30.20 5.47 12.51
N GLN A 228 29.58 5.57 13.68
CA GLN A 228 28.44 4.75 14.07
C GLN A 228 27.33 5.59 14.68
N THR A 229 26.09 5.14 14.51
CA THR A 229 24.96 5.72 15.23
C THR A 229 25.02 5.30 16.70
N GLU A 230 24.33 6.03 17.57
CA GLU A 230 24.22 5.68 18.99
C GLU A 230 23.68 4.25 19.20
N ALA A 231 22.70 3.83 18.39
CA ALA A 231 22.16 2.47 18.43
C ALA A 231 23.15 1.39 17.99
N GLN A 232 24.11 1.72 17.12
CA GLN A 232 25.19 0.81 16.74
C GLN A 232 26.24 0.72 17.85
N LEU A 233 26.61 1.85 18.45
CA LEU A 233 27.55 1.92 19.57
C LEU A 233 27.04 1.17 20.80
N ALA A 234 25.76 1.32 21.14
CA ALA A 234 25.13 0.64 22.28
C ALA A 234 25.13 -0.91 22.17
N LYS A 235 25.37 -1.47 20.97
CA LYS A 235 25.52 -2.92 20.77
C LYS A 235 26.97 -3.40 20.89
N GLN A 236 27.93 -2.48 20.91
CA GLN A 236 29.36 -2.78 20.90
C GLN A 236 30.07 -2.46 22.22
N LEU A 237 29.41 -1.75 23.13
CA LEU A 237 29.82 -1.49 24.50
C LEU A 237 29.11 -2.43 25.46
#